data_AF-U2IXM0-F1
#
_entry.id   AF-U2IXM0-F1
#
_cell.length_a   1.000
_cell.length_b   1.000
_cell.length_c   1.000
_cell.angle_alpha   90.00
_cell.angle_beta   90.00
_cell.angle_gamma   90.00
#
_symmetry.space_group_name_H-M   'P 1'
#
loop_
_entity.id
_entity.type
_entity.pdbx_description
1 polymer ?
#
loop_
_entity_poly.entity_id
_entity_poly.type
_entity_poly.pdbx_seq_one_letter_code
_entity_poly.pdbx_strand_id
1 'polypeptide(L)'
;MNKLKRIIIQAPRYIIAFLLFYTAAKKFVNYDAHLAHIRDVGIVPAGIADSAAIASIAVEAGVALLLVLNYRKAQVLGCCILILLMLAYSRYVYFIQNKALFVPCSCEGIHGKLSWTMHYWINGSIAVLALAMLYMLYRMHKQKNDEALGKGSIKTVQTI
;
A
#
# COMPACT_ATOMS: atom_id res chain seq x y z
N MET A 1 -0.61 -16.50 -21.36
CA MET A 1 -0.17 -16.54 -19.95
C MET A 1 -1.02 -17.56 -19.19
N ASN A 2 -0.41 -18.57 -18.59
CA ASN A 2 -1.13 -19.69 -17.96
C ASN A 2 -1.92 -19.17 -16.75
N LYS A 3 -3.13 -19.69 -16.51
CA LYS A 3 -4.04 -19.23 -15.42
C LYS A 3 -3.32 -19.12 -14.06
N LEU A 4 -2.42 -20.06 -13.76
CA LEU A 4 -1.63 -20.10 -12.54
C LEU A 4 -0.74 -18.86 -12.34
N LYS A 5 -0.03 -18.41 -13.38
CA LYS A 5 0.80 -17.19 -13.31
C LYS A 5 -0.04 -15.96 -13.01
N ARG A 6 -1.26 -15.89 -13.52
CA ARG A 6 -2.17 -14.76 -13.27
C ARG A 6 -2.63 -14.72 -11.81
N ILE A 7 -2.93 -15.88 -11.22
CA ILE A 7 -3.35 -16.00 -9.82
C ILE A 7 -2.20 -15.61 -8.88
N ILE A 8 -0.99 -16.13 -9.12
CA ILE A 8 0.19 -15.81 -8.30
C ILE A 8 0.47 -14.30 -8.27
N ILE A 9 0.25 -13.61 -9.38
CA ILE A 9 0.47 -12.16 -9.49
C ILE A 9 -0.67 -11.36 -8.82
N GLN A 10 -1.89 -11.86 -8.85
CA GLN A 10 -3.07 -11.15 -8.32
C GLN A 10 -3.29 -11.41 -6.83
N ALA A 11 -2.86 -12.55 -6.29
CA ALA A 11 -3.08 -12.89 -4.89
C ALA A 11 -2.46 -11.88 -3.91
N PRO A 12 -1.19 -11.44 -4.05
CA PRO A 12 -0.59 -10.45 -3.15
C PRO A 12 -1.37 -9.14 -3.11
N ARG A 13 -1.92 -8.71 -4.24
CA ARG A 13 -2.73 -7.49 -4.33
C ARG A 13 -3.96 -7.55 -3.43
N TYR A 14 -4.70 -8.66 -3.46
CA TYR A 14 -5.89 -8.83 -2.65
C TYR A 14 -5.55 -9.01 -1.16
N ILE A 15 -4.47 -9.72 -0.85
CA ILE A 15 -3.98 -9.87 0.53
C ILE A 15 -3.61 -8.52 1.12
N ILE A 16 -2.85 -7.70 0.38
CA ILE A 16 -2.46 -6.36 0.83
C ILE A 16 -3.69 -5.45 0.96
N ALA A 17 -4.62 -5.51 0.01
CA ALA A 17 -5.86 -4.72 0.10
C ALA A 17 -6.68 -5.08 1.35
N PHE A 18 -6.80 -6.37 1.66
CA PHE A 18 -7.46 -6.83 2.88
C PHE A 18 -6.74 -6.33 4.14
N LEU A 19 -5.41 -6.42 4.17
CA LEU A 19 -4.59 -5.93 5.28
C LEU A 19 -4.84 -4.44 5.54
N LEU A 20 -4.78 -3.60 4.49
CA LEU A 20 -4.99 -2.16 4.60
C LEU A 20 -6.41 -1.80 5.01
N PHE A 21 -7.40 -2.53 4.51
CA PHE A 21 -8.78 -2.33 4.93
C PHE A 21 -8.96 -2.67 6.40
N TYR A 22 -8.37 -3.79 6.85
CA TYR A 22 -8.39 -4.19 8.26
C TYR A 22 -7.72 -3.14 9.16
N THR A 23 -6.55 -2.60 8.77
CA THR A 23 -5.88 -1.55 9.57
C THR A 23 -6.70 -0.28 9.62
N ALA A 24 -7.26 0.16 8.49
CA ALA A 24 -8.13 1.33 8.43
C ALA A 24 -9.38 1.17 9.31
N ALA A 25 -10.05 0.01 9.23
CA ALA A 25 -11.21 -0.31 10.04
C ALA A 25 -10.87 -0.32 11.54
N LYS A 26 -9.73 -0.91 11.93
CA LYS A 26 -9.28 -0.93 13.33
C LYS A 26 -9.04 0.49 13.87
N LYS A 27 -8.40 1.35 13.08
CA LYS A 27 -8.16 2.77 13.42
C LYS A 27 -9.45 3.57 13.49
N PHE A 28 -10.40 3.29 12.61
CA PHE A 28 -11.71 3.93 12.63
C PHE A 28 -12.51 3.57 13.87
N VAL A 29 -12.57 2.27 14.22
CA VAL A 29 -13.28 1.80 15.42
C VAL A 29 -12.64 2.34 16.70
N ASN A 30 -11.31 2.46 16.75
CA ASN A 30 -10.56 2.97 17.91
C ASN A 30 -9.98 4.36 17.62
N TYR A 31 -10.80 5.26 17.08
CA TYR A 31 -10.34 6.58 16.63
C TYR A 31 -9.66 7.38 17.74
N ASP A 32 -10.24 7.42 18.94
CA ASP A 32 -9.68 8.19 20.06
C ASP A 32 -8.29 7.69 20.47
N ALA A 33 -8.07 6.37 20.46
CA ALA A 33 -6.77 5.77 20.75
C ALA A 33 -5.74 6.10 19.65
N HIS A 34 -6.15 6.03 18.38
CA HIS A 34 -5.30 6.40 17.23
C HIS A 34 -4.92 7.89 17.25
N LEU A 35 -5.87 8.76 17.60
CA LEU A 35 -5.65 10.19 17.74
C LEU A 35 -4.72 10.51 18.92
N ALA A 36 -4.93 9.87 20.07
CA ALA A 36 -4.05 9.99 21.22
C ALA A 36 -2.61 9.58 20.85
N HIS A 37 -2.44 8.46 20.15
CA HIS A 37 -1.13 8.01 19.68
C HIS A 37 -0.44 9.03 18.75
N ILE A 38 -1.18 9.65 17.82
CA ILE A 38 -0.63 10.70 16.95
C ILE A 38 -0.17 11.91 17.76
N ARG A 39 -0.95 12.31 18.78
CA ARG A 39 -0.63 13.46 19.65
C ARG A 39 0.58 13.16 20.55
N ASP A 40 0.63 11.98 21.16
CA ASP A 40 1.70 11.55 22.08
C ASP A 40 3.06 11.44 21.39
N VAL A 41 3.06 11.02 20.12
CA VAL A 41 4.30 10.94 19.32
C VAL A 41 4.86 12.33 19.00
N GLY A 42 4.03 13.38 19.00
CA GLY A 42 4.48 14.78 18.90
C GLY A 42 5.13 15.19 17.57
N ILE A 43 5.14 14.33 16.55
CA ILE A 43 5.71 14.62 15.22
C ILE A 43 4.77 15.53 14.41
N VAL A 44 3.47 15.37 14.60
CA VAL A 44 2.44 16.15 13.92
C VAL A 44 2.06 17.34 14.81
N PRO A 45 2.02 18.58 14.28
CA PRO A 45 1.56 19.73 15.04
C PRO A 45 0.16 19.49 15.62
N ALA A 46 -0.03 19.84 16.90
CA ALA A 46 -1.26 19.54 17.63
C ALA A 46 -2.54 20.04 16.92
N GLY A 47 -2.47 21.20 16.25
CA GLY A 47 -3.59 21.78 15.52
C GLY A 47 -4.04 21.01 14.27
N ILE A 48 -3.25 20.04 13.79
CA ILE A 48 -3.59 19.22 12.62
C ILE A 48 -3.65 17.71 12.94
N ALA A 49 -3.57 17.32 14.23
CA ALA A 49 -3.53 15.92 14.63
C ALA A 49 -4.80 15.15 14.24
N ASP A 50 -5.98 15.74 14.44
CA ASP A 50 -7.27 15.17 14.02
C ASP A 50 -7.36 14.96 12.50
N SER A 51 -6.96 15.98 11.74
CA SER A 51 -6.91 15.89 10.28
C SER A 51 -5.93 14.80 9.81
N ALA A 52 -4.78 14.67 10.46
CA ALA A 52 -3.81 13.63 10.17
C ALA A 52 -4.35 12.22 10.51
N ALA A 53 -5.06 12.08 11.62
CA ALA A 53 -5.71 10.83 12.03
C ALA A 53 -6.71 10.38 10.96
N ILE A 54 -7.65 11.26 10.58
CA ILE A 54 -8.65 10.98 9.53
C ILE A 54 -7.99 10.71 8.18
N ALA A 55 -7.00 11.52 7.80
CA ALA A 55 -6.29 11.35 6.53
C ALA A 55 -5.60 9.98 6.45
N SER A 56 -4.97 9.51 7.54
CA SER A 56 -4.32 8.21 7.56
C SER A 56 -5.31 7.04 7.32
N ILE A 57 -6.51 7.11 7.91
CA ILE A 57 -7.58 6.12 7.71
C ILE A 57 -8.09 6.17 6.27
N ALA A 58 -8.35 7.38 5.76
CA ALA A 58 -8.87 7.59 4.41
C ALA A 58 -7.88 7.10 3.34
N VAL A 59 -6.58 7.35 3.52
CA VAL A 59 -5.55 6.89 2.59
C VAL A 59 -5.45 5.36 2.59
N GLU A 60 -5.44 4.71 3.76
CA GLU A 60 -5.39 3.24 3.85
C GLU A 60 -6.61 2.59 3.19
N ALA A 61 -7.82 3.06 3.50
CA ALA A 61 -9.05 2.58 2.90
C ALA A 61 -9.11 2.85 1.38
N GLY A 62 -8.68 4.04 0.95
CA GLY A 62 -8.64 4.41 -0.46
C GLY A 62 -7.67 3.55 -1.27
N VAL A 63 -6.48 3.28 -0.74
CA VAL A 63 -5.51 2.37 -1.37
C VAL A 63 -6.05 0.94 -1.45
N ALA A 64 -6.68 0.44 -0.38
CA ALA A 64 -7.32 -0.87 -0.39
C ALA A 64 -8.35 -0.97 -1.54
N LEU A 65 -9.20 0.04 -1.69
CA LEU A 65 -10.18 0.09 -2.78
C LEU A 65 -9.50 0.11 -4.16
N LEU A 66 -8.51 0.98 -4.37
CA LEU A 66 -7.77 1.07 -5.65
C LEU A 66 -7.13 -0.25 -6.06
N LEU A 67 -6.65 -1.05 -5.09
CA LEU A 67 -6.05 -2.36 -5.33
C LEU A 67 -7.09 -3.45 -5.66
N VAL A 68 -8.30 -3.37 -5.11
CA VAL A 68 -9.39 -4.33 -5.40
C VAL A 68 -10.00 -4.09 -6.77
N LEU A 69 -10.13 -2.82 -7.18
CA LEU A 69 -10.73 -2.44 -8.45
C LEU A 69 -10.01 -3.12 -9.63
N ASN A 70 -10.79 -3.72 -10.53
CA ASN A 70 -10.25 -4.37 -11.73
C ASN A 70 -9.98 -3.38 -12.87
N TYR A 71 -9.55 -2.15 -12.53
CA TYR A 71 -9.22 -1.10 -13.46
C TYR A 71 -7.72 -0.81 -13.42
N ARG A 72 -7.04 -0.92 -14.56
CA ARG A 72 -5.57 -0.84 -14.62
C ARG A 72 -5.01 0.47 -14.06
N LYS A 73 -5.58 1.63 -14.41
CA LYS A 73 -5.06 2.91 -13.92
C LYS A 73 -5.23 3.01 -12.40
N ALA A 74 -6.34 2.47 -11.85
CA ALA A 74 -6.54 2.38 -10.41
C ALA A 74 -5.50 1.48 -9.74
N GLN A 75 -5.19 0.31 -10.33
CA GLN A 75 -4.18 -0.61 -9.80
C GLN A 75 -2.78 0.00 -9.79
N VAL A 76 -2.40 0.68 -10.87
CA VAL A 76 -1.10 1.38 -10.95
C VAL A 76 -1.04 2.50 -9.90
N LEU A 77 -2.08 3.33 -9.83
CA LEU A 77 -2.16 4.40 -8.83
C LEU A 77 -2.12 3.85 -7.40
N GLY A 78 -2.89 2.79 -7.11
CA GLY A 78 -2.91 2.11 -5.82
C GLY A 78 -1.54 1.55 -5.44
N CYS A 79 -0.81 0.94 -6.38
CA CYS A 79 0.56 0.48 -6.14
C CYS A 79 1.52 1.64 -5.85
N CYS A 80 1.43 2.75 -6.60
CA CYS A 80 2.27 3.92 -6.37
C CYS A 80 2.03 4.54 -4.98
N ILE A 81 0.76 4.73 -4.61
CA ILE A 81 0.40 5.29 -3.30
C ILE A 81 0.79 4.31 -2.19
N LEU A 82 0.59 3.00 -2.38
CA LEU A 82 1.01 1.98 -1.42
C LEU A 82 2.52 2.04 -1.14
N ILE A 83 3.36 2.16 -2.17
CA ILE A 83 4.82 2.26 -2.00
C ILE A 83 5.16 3.50 -1.18
N LEU A 84 4.58 4.66 -1.53
CA LEU A 84 4.80 5.91 -0.78
C LEU A 84 4.33 5.80 0.67
N LEU A 85 3.17 5.18 0.90
CA LEU A 85 2.62 4.97 2.24
C LEU A 85 3.53 4.08 3.09
N MET A 86 4.01 2.95 2.55
CA MET A 86 4.93 2.06 3.25
C MET A 86 6.26 2.74 3.57
N LEU A 87 6.82 3.51 2.63
CA LEU A 87 8.06 4.27 2.86
C LEU A 87 7.88 5.39 3.91
N ALA A 88 6.76 6.12 3.86
CA ALA A 88 6.43 7.15 4.83
C ALA A 88 6.28 6.54 6.24
N TYR A 89 5.55 5.43 6.35
CA TYR A 89 5.37 4.73 7.62
C TYR A 89 6.68 4.12 8.13
N SER A 90 7.53 3.56 7.26
CA SER A 90 8.88 3.11 7.65
C SER A 90 9.77 4.25 8.15
N ARG A 91 9.73 5.42 7.50
CA ARG A 91 10.45 6.61 7.99
C ARG A 91 9.94 7.07 9.35
N TYR A 92 8.63 7.05 9.54
CA TYR A 92 7.98 7.36 10.81
C TYR A 92 8.43 6.40 11.92
N VAL A 93 8.38 5.09 11.69
CA VAL A 93 8.86 4.06 12.63
C VAL A 93 10.34 4.26 12.96
N TYR A 94 11.17 4.49 11.94
CA TYR A 94 12.60 4.75 12.14
C TYR A 94 12.84 5.99 13.02
N PHE A 95 12.08 7.06 12.83
CA PHE A 95 12.19 8.26 13.66
C PHE A 95 11.81 7.98 15.11
N ILE A 96 10.70 7.26 15.35
CA ILE A 96 10.30 6.88 16.72
C ILE A 96 11.40 6.06 17.40
N GLN A 97 11.96 5.07 16.71
CA GLN A 97 12.99 4.20 17.29
C GLN A 97 14.30 4.91 17.64
N ASN A 98 14.64 6.01 16.97
CA ASN A 98 15.95 6.66 17.11
C ASN A 98 15.90 8.06 17.75
N LYS A 99 14.73 8.71 17.79
CA LYS A 99 14.60 10.13 18.15
C LYS A 99 13.48 10.43 19.13
N ALA A 100 12.56 9.49 19.42
CA ALA A 100 11.49 9.76 20.37
C ALA A 100 12.02 9.79 21.81
N LEU A 101 11.65 10.83 22.57
CA LEU A 101 11.94 10.96 24.00
C LEU A 101 11.17 9.93 24.85
N PHE A 102 10.06 9.42 24.31
CA PHE A 102 9.24 8.37 24.92
C PHE A 102 8.69 7.49 23.80
N VAL A 103 8.89 6.18 23.91
CA VAL A 103 8.24 5.21 23.02
C VAL A 103 6.84 4.96 23.60
N PRO A 104 5.74 5.36 22.93
CA PRO A 104 4.41 5.16 23.47
C PRO A 104 4.19 3.65 23.72
N CYS A 105 3.67 3.34 24.91
CA CYS A 105 3.34 1.97 25.29
C CYS A 105 2.34 1.39 24.28
N SER A 106 2.56 0.14 23.88
CA SER A 106 1.86 -0.59 22.83
C SER A 106 0.43 -1.01 23.22
N CYS A 107 -0.39 -0.05 23.65
CA CYS A 107 -1.72 -0.25 24.20
C CYS A 107 -2.78 -0.73 23.18
N GLU A 108 -2.42 -0.97 21.92
CA GLU A 108 -3.37 -1.30 20.83
C GLU A 108 -3.65 -2.81 20.60
N GLY A 109 -3.81 -3.59 21.68
CA GLY A 109 -4.35 -4.96 21.62
C GLY A 109 -3.49 -5.98 20.86
N ILE A 110 -4.08 -6.86 20.04
CA ILE A 110 -3.38 -7.98 19.34
C ILE A 110 -2.15 -7.56 18.49
N HIS A 111 -2.03 -6.29 18.10
CA HIS A 111 -0.84 -5.73 17.44
C HIS A 111 0.25 -5.23 18.41
N GLY A 112 -0.03 -5.11 19.70
CA GLY A 112 0.94 -4.75 20.74
C GLY A 112 1.98 -5.83 21.06
N LYS A 113 1.94 -6.98 20.36
CA LYS A 113 2.98 -8.03 20.41
C LYS A 113 4.02 -7.91 19.28
N LEU A 114 3.79 -7.05 18.28
CA LEU A 114 4.74 -6.85 17.19
C LEU A 114 5.70 -5.72 17.55
N SER A 115 7.00 -5.99 17.50
CA SER A 115 7.99 -4.94 17.74
C SER A 115 7.96 -3.89 16.62
N TRP A 116 8.26 -2.64 16.95
CA TRP A 116 8.47 -1.57 15.97
C TRP A 116 9.43 -1.98 14.85
N THR A 117 10.47 -2.74 15.18
CA THR A 117 11.42 -3.31 14.22
C THR A 117 10.73 -4.27 13.24
N MET A 118 9.84 -5.13 13.73
CA MET A 118 9.08 -6.04 12.86
C MET A 118 8.13 -5.27 11.93
N HIS A 119 7.47 -4.21 12.42
CA HIS A 119 6.67 -3.32 11.59
C HIS A 119 7.49 -2.68 10.45
N TYR A 120 8.69 -2.19 10.76
CA TYR A 120 9.59 -1.62 9.75
C TYR A 120 9.90 -2.61 8.62
N TRP A 121 10.25 -3.87 8.97
CA TRP A 121 10.53 -4.91 7.99
C TRP A 121 9.31 -5.35 7.19
N ILE A 122 8.13 -5.40 7.80
CA ILE A 122 6.88 -5.71 7.09
C ILE A 122 6.57 -4.64 6.05
N ASN A 123 6.65 -3.35 6.42
CA ASN A 123 6.44 -2.24 5.49
C ASN A 123 7.41 -2.31 4.31
N GLY A 124 8.70 -2.55 4.58
CA GLY A 124 9.72 -2.73 3.54
C GLY A 124 9.38 -3.88 2.59
N SER A 125 8.94 -5.01 3.15
CA SER A 125 8.53 -6.19 2.37
C SER A 125 7.31 -5.90 1.50
N ILE A 126 6.30 -5.20 2.03
CA ILE A 126 5.10 -4.77 1.26
C ILE A 126 5.50 -3.79 0.15
N ALA A 127 6.40 -2.85 0.41
CA ALA A 127 6.89 -1.92 -0.60
C ALA A 127 7.59 -2.64 -1.77
N VAL A 128 8.44 -3.62 -1.47
CA VAL A 128 9.10 -4.45 -2.49
C VAL A 128 8.07 -5.26 -3.29
N LEU A 129 7.08 -5.87 -2.62
CA LEU A 129 5.98 -6.58 -3.30
C LEU A 129 5.19 -5.63 -4.22
N ALA A 130 4.92 -4.41 -3.77
CA ALA A 130 4.22 -3.40 -4.57
C ALA A 130 5.02 -2.98 -5.80
N LEU A 131 6.35 -2.84 -5.69
CA LEU A 131 7.23 -2.61 -6.84
C LEU A 131 7.19 -3.77 -7.84
N ALA A 132 7.23 -5.01 -7.35
CA ALA A 132 7.14 -6.20 -8.20
C ALA A 132 5.78 -6.27 -8.93
N MET A 133 4.67 -5.99 -8.24
CA MET A 133 3.34 -5.90 -8.86
C MET A 133 3.29 -4.81 -9.94
N LEU A 134 3.81 -3.62 -9.65
CA LEU A 134 3.85 -2.50 -10.59
C LEU A 134 4.67 -2.84 -11.85
N TYR A 135 5.85 -3.43 -11.67
CA TYR A 135 6.69 -3.90 -12.77
C TYR A 135 5.95 -4.93 -13.66
N MET A 136 5.27 -5.88 -13.04
CA MET A 136 4.51 -6.89 -13.79
C MET A 136 3.32 -6.28 -14.55
N LEU A 137 2.59 -5.34 -13.94
CA LEU A 137 1.52 -4.60 -14.63
C LEU A 137 2.04 -3.83 -15.86
N TYR A 138 3.24 -3.25 -15.77
CA TYR A 138 3.90 -2.60 -16.89
C TYR A 138 4.28 -3.61 -18.00
N ARG A 139 4.92 -4.73 -17.63
CA ARG A 139 5.33 -5.78 -18.59
C ARG A 139 4.15 -6.37 -19.36
N MET A 140 3.05 -6.66 -18.67
CA MET A 140 1.84 -7.20 -19.28
C MET A 140 1.24 -6.24 -20.32
N HIS A 141 1.34 -4.93 -20.09
CA HIS A 141 0.89 -3.95 -21.06
C HIS A 141 1.81 -3.83 -22.26
N LYS A 142 3.12 -3.78 -22.03
CA LYS A 142 4.10 -3.71 -23.12
C LYS A 142 3.91 -4.91 -24.07
N GLN A 143 3.77 -6.11 -23.52
CA GLN A 143 3.48 -7.32 -24.31
C GLN A 143 2.20 -7.20 -25.14
N LYS A 144 1.08 -6.73 -24.56
CA LYS A 144 -0.17 -6.53 -25.31
C LYS A 144 -0.04 -5.51 -26.44
N ASN A 145 0.74 -4.44 -26.22
CA ASN A 145 0.97 -3.42 -27.24
C ASN A 145 1.85 -3.96 -28.37
N ASP A 146 2.92 -4.69 -28.03
CA ASP A 146 3.81 -5.32 -29.01
C ASP A 146 3.04 -6.35 -29.87
N GLU A 147 2.16 -7.15 -29.26
CA GLU A 147 1.26 -8.08 -29.97
C GLU A 147 0.25 -7.37 -30.89
N ALA A 148 -0.29 -6.21 -30.46
CA ALA A 148 -1.22 -5.44 -31.27
C ALA A 148 -0.55 -4.79 -32.49
N LEU A 149 0.67 -4.26 -32.32
CA LEU A 149 1.47 -3.69 -33.39
C LEU A 149 1.89 -4.76 -34.42
N GLY A 150 2.31 -5.95 -33.96
CA GLY A 150 2.65 -7.07 -34.84
C GLY A 150 1.45 -7.55 -35.69
N LYS A 151 0.25 -7.64 -35.11
CA LYS A 151 -0.98 -7.98 -35.85
C LYS A 151 -1.40 -6.90 -36.85
N GLY A 152 -1.21 -5.63 -36.52
CA GLY A 152 -1.46 -4.52 -37.44
C GLY A 152 -0.58 -4.58 -38.68
N SER A 153 0.71 -4.87 -38.49
CA SER A 153 1.67 -4.97 -39.60
C SER A 153 1.37 -6.15 -40.54
N ILE A 154 0.96 -7.30 -40.01
CA ILE A 154 0.60 -8.48 -40.82
C ILE A 154 -0.66 -8.22 -41.67
N LYS A 155 -1.67 -7.56 -41.09
CA LYS A 155 -2.90 -7.23 -41.84
C LYS A 155 -2.62 -6.29 -43.00
N THR A 156 -1.80 -5.25 -42.83
CA THR A 156 -1.48 -4.30 -43.91
C THR A 156 -0.79 -4.99 -45.09
N VAL A 157 0.13 -5.93 -44.82
CA VAL A 157 0.85 -6.67 -45.87
C VAL A 157 -0.04 -7.65 -46.64
N GLN A 158 -1.07 -8.23 -46.02
CA GLN A 158 -1.99 -9.17 -46.69
C GLN A 158 -3.11 -8.49 -47.52
N THR A 159 -3.22 -7.15 -47.48
CA THR A 159 -4.24 -6.38 -48.22
C THR A 159 -3.72 -5.69 -49.48
N ILE A 160 -2.45 -5.90 -49.83
CA ILE A 160 -1.80 -5.41 -51.07
C ILE A 160 -1.58 -6.61 -51.99
#